data_AF-A0A816JHF8-F1
#
_entry.id   AF-A0A816JHF8-F1
#
_cell.length_a   1.000
_cell.length_b   1.000
_cell.length_c   1.000
_cell.angle_alpha   90.00
_cell.angle_beta   90.00
_cell.angle_gamma   90.00
#
_symmetry.space_group_name_H-M   'P 1'
#
loop_
_entity.id
_entity.type
_entity.pdbx_description
1 polymer ?
#
loop_
_entity_poly.entity_id
_entity_poly.type
_entity_poly.pdbx_seq_one_letter_code
_entity_poly.pdbx_strand_id
1 'polypeptide(L)'
;ISIQTLVANCFWFLLVSSFAGANKADVNCLRNFKSGVTDPNDYLSSWVFDNQTAGFICKFSGVTCWHIDENRVLSIKVTGFGLKGEFPVGIKQCSVLVGLELSRNNFSGVLPTNIGSLKNNFTGPLPPELVSLPRLTKFSVAFNQLTGPVPNFNLKFGRENFSSNEGLCGQPMDPCVDPEEDIIRLGKIGAAVGAALFAPLGAFLDWFVFSGRKKKQEDRRHHSWIFHIGD
;
A
#
# COMPACT_ATOMS: atom_id res chain seq x y z
N ILE A 1 31.33 28.65 38.73
CA ILE A 1 30.16 28.50 37.84
C ILE A 1 29.14 27.66 38.60
N SER A 2 27.95 28.19 38.88
CA SER A 2 26.90 27.47 39.60
C SER A 2 26.35 26.31 38.75
N ILE A 3 25.92 25.21 39.38
CA ILE A 3 25.26 24.08 38.69
C ILE A 3 24.07 24.58 37.86
N GLN A 4 23.33 25.59 38.34
CA GLN A 4 22.25 26.20 37.57
C GLN A 4 22.73 26.89 36.28
N THR A 5 23.87 27.60 36.33
CA THR A 5 24.48 28.20 35.12
C THR A 5 25.03 27.17 34.14
N LEU A 6 25.54 26.03 34.63
CA LEU A 6 25.96 24.90 33.79
C LEU A 6 24.76 24.21 33.12
N VAL A 7 23.70 23.95 33.87
CA VAL A 7 22.47 23.32 33.33
C VAL A 7 21.77 24.24 32.34
N ALA A 8 21.66 25.54 32.63
CA ALA A 8 21.06 26.52 31.71
C ALA A 8 21.88 26.66 30.41
N ASN A 9 23.21 26.72 30.50
CA ASN A 9 24.07 26.73 29.31
C ASN A 9 23.96 25.42 28.52
N CYS A 10 23.94 24.26 29.17
CA CYS A 10 23.72 22.99 28.49
C CYS A 10 22.35 22.93 27.80
N PHE A 11 21.29 23.39 28.45
CA PHE A 11 19.95 23.46 27.85
C PHE A 11 19.92 24.41 26.64
N TRP A 12 20.59 25.56 26.75
CA TRP A 12 20.69 26.53 25.66
C TRP A 12 21.51 25.98 24.49
N PHE A 13 22.65 25.31 24.75
CA PHE A 13 23.44 24.62 23.73
C PHE A 13 22.68 23.47 23.06
N LEU A 14 21.89 22.69 23.80
CA LEU A 14 21.03 21.63 23.26
C LEU A 14 19.90 22.20 22.38
N LEU A 15 19.28 23.31 22.78
CA LEU A 15 18.27 23.99 21.97
C LEU A 15 18.85 24.55 20.67
N VAL A 16 19.99 25.23 20.73
CA VAL A 16 20.66 25.80 19.55
C VAL A 16 21.14 24.70 18.58
N SER A 17 21.67 23.58 19.09
CA SER A 17 22.11 22.46 18.25
C SER A 17 20.95 21.70 17.60
N SER A 18 19.80 21.57 18.27
CA SER A 18 18.59 21.00 17.65
C SER A 18 18.04 21.86 16.50
N PHE A 19 18.14 23.18 16.63
CA PHE A 19 17.66 24.14 15.62
C PHE A 19 18.58 24.20 14.39
N ALA A 20 19.90 24.19 14.60
CA ALA A 20 20.88 24.09 13.51
C ALA A 20 20.80 22.74 12.78
N GLY A 21 20.53 21.64 13.51
CA GLY A 21 20.34 20.30 12.96
C GLY A 21 19.09 20.17 12.09
N ALA A 22 17.97 20.74 12.51
CA ALA A 22 16.72 20.76 11.74
C ALA A 22 16.88 21.49 10.39
N ASN A 23 17.56 22.64 10.39
CA ASN A 23 17.83 23.39 9.16
C ASN A 23 18.65 22.60 8.13
N LYS A 24 19.59 21.76 8.59
CA LYS A 24 20.40 20.92 7.69
C LYS A 24 19.63 19.68 7.20
N ALA A 25 18.76 19.11 8.03
CA ALA A 25 17.95 17.95 7.68
C ALA A 25 16.95 18.27 6.57
N ASP A 26 16.24 19.38 6.67
CA ASP A 26 15.24 19.81 5.68
C ASP A 26 15.87 20.24 4.34
N VAL A 27 17.05 20.86 4.35
CA VAL A 27 17.81 21.13 3.12
C VAL A 27 18.21 19.82 2.43
N ASN A 28 18.68 18.82 3.20
CA ASN A 28 19.01 17.51 2.66
C ASN A 28 17.76 16.75 2.17
N CYS A 29 16.62 16.92 2.86
CA CYS A 29 15.33 16.37 2.45
C CYS A 29 14.97 16.80 1.03
N LEU A 30 14.97 18.12 0.76
CA LEU A 30 14.66 18.66 -0.56
C LEU A 30 15.73 18.33 -1.60
N ARG A 31 17.01 18.26 -1.21
CA ARG A 31 18.09 17.85 -2.12
C ARG A 31 17.90 16.41 -2.58
N ASN A 32 17.64 15.50 -1.64
CA ASN A 32 17.42 14.08 -1.91
C ASN A 32 16.08 13.84 -2.65
N PHE A 33 15.08 14.68 -2.38
CA PHE A 33 13.86 14.72 -3.19
C PHE A 33 14.20 15.04 -4.64
N LYS A 34 14.91 16.16 -4.90
CA LYS A 34 15.24 16.59 -6.26
C LYS A 34 16.11 15.57 -7.01
N SER A 35 17.03 14.89 -6.33
CA SER A 35 17.86 13.86 -6.97
C SER A 35 17.10 12.58 -7.29
N GLY A 36 16.00 12.28 -6.58
CA GLY A 36 15.21 11.07 -6.78
C GLY A 36 14.20 11.17 -7.92
N VAL A 37 13.99 12.36 -8.48
CA VAL A 37 12.94 12.63 -9.48
C VAL A 37 13.54 13.16 -10.77
N THR A 38 12.89 12.87 -11.90
CA THR A 38 13.20 13.51 -13.18
C THR A 38 12.20 14.64 -13.42
N ASP A 39 12.67 15.85 -13.72
CA ASP A 39 11.80 17.00 -13.96
C ASP A 39 11.89 17.47 -15.41
N PRO A 40 11.08 16.89 -16.32
CA PRO A 40 11.19 17.19 -17.75
C PRO A 40 10.73 18.61 -18.12
N ASN A 41 9.98 19.28 -17.25
CA ASN A 41 9.37 20.58 -17.50
C ASN A 41 10.05 21.71 -16.71
N ASP A 42 11.10 21.40 -15.95
CA ASP A 42 11.92 22.36 -15.19
C ASP A 42 11.14 23.17 -14.14
N TYR A 43 10.07 22.61 -13.58
CA TYR A 43 9.29 23.25 -12.50
C TYR A 43 10.08 23.34 -11.17
N LEU A 44 11.09 22.50 -10.98
CA LEU A 44 12.01 22.46 -9.84
C LEU A 44 13.30 23.28 -10.10
N SER A 45 13.34 24.10 -11.15
CA SER A 45 14.46 25.01 -11.46
C SER A 45 14.88 25.88 -10.27
N SER A 46 13.90 26.41 -9.52
CA SER A 46 14.13 27.25 -8.33
C SER A 46 14.83 26.54 -7.17
N TRP A 47 14.88 25.21 -7.16
CA TRP A 47 15.49 24.41 -6.11
C TRP A 47 17.01 24.38 -6.28
N VAL A 48 17.65 25.51 -5.95
CA VAL A 48 19.10 25.69 -6.02
C VAL A 48 19.70 25.64 -4.62
N PHE A 49 20.68 24.77 -4.42
CA PHE A 49 21.24 24.44 -3.09
C PHE A 49 22.63 25.05 -2.83
N ASP A 50 22.95 26.17 -3.48
CA ASP A 50 24.21 26.90 -3.34
C ASP A 50 24.18 27.95 -2.20
N ASN A 51 22.99 28.38 -1.81
CA ASN A 51 22.77 29.38 -0.78
C ASN A 51 22.78 28.77 0.65
N GLN A 52 23.22 29.56 1.62
CA GLN A 52 23.27 29.21 3.05
C GLN A 52 22.47 30.17 3.95
N THR A 53 21.83 31.20 3.38
CA THR A 53 20.97 32.12 4.14
C THR A 53 19.78 31.39 4.74
N ALA A 54 19.35 31.77 5.94
CA ALA A 54 18.16 31.18 6.55
C ALA A 54 16.91 31.44 5.69
N GLY A 55 16.04 30.43 5.55
CA GLY A 55 14.79 30.54 4.79
C GLY A 55 14.93 30.44 3.26
N PHE A 56 16.12 30.23 2.71
CA PHE A 56 16.31 30.23 1.24
C PHE A 56 15.48 29.15 0.53
N ILE A 57 15.31 27.97 1.16
CA ILE A 57 14.51 26.88 0.59
C ILE A 57 13.01 27.19 0.56
N CYS A 58 12.56 28.20 1.30
CA CYS A 58 11.15 28.61 1.35
C CYS A 58 10.72 29.37 0.09
N LYS A 59 11.69 29.75 -0.76
CA LYS A 59 11.47 30.37 -2.07
C LYS A 59 11.32 29.34 -3.18
N PHE A 60 11.52 28.06 -2.88
CA PHE A 60 11.43 26.99 -3.86
C PHE A 60 9.98 26.78 -4.31
N SER A 61 9.81 26.51 -5.60
CA SER A 61 8.52 26.22 -6.22
C SER A 61 7.86 25.03 -5.51
N GLY A 62 6.66 25.23 -5.00
CA GLY A 62 5.91 24.18 -4.31
C GLY A 62 6.36 23.88 -2.89
N VAL A 63 7.30 24.63 -2.30
CA VAL A 63 7.71 24.46 -0.90
C VAL A 63 7.03 25.53 -0.03
N THR A 64 6.54 25.11 1.14
CA THR A 64 6.07 26.03 2.18
C THR A 64 6.79 25.68 3.48
N CYS A 65 7.36 26.69 4.13
CA CYS A 65 8.07 26.53 5.39
C CYS A 65 7.20 26.83 6.61
N TRP A 66 7.64 26.39 7.78
CA TRP A 66 7.03 26.75 9.06
C TRP A 66 7.12 28.26 9.33
N HIS A 67 8.29 28.85 9.05
CA HIS A 67 8.54 30.29 9.11
C HIS A 67 9.37 30.68 7.88
N ILE A 68 9.20 31.91 7.38
CA ILE A 68 9.86 32.38 6.14
C ILE A 68 11.39 32.45 6.27
N ASP A 69 11.89 32.70 7.48
CA ASP A 69 13.32 32.83 7.79
C ASP A 69 13.94 31.54 8.36
N GLU A 70 13.26 30.40 8.25
CA GLU A 70 13.77 29.11 8.76
C GLU A 70 13.78 28.08 7.64
N ASN A 71 14.86 27.30 7.53
CA ASN A 71 14.95 26.20 6.58
C ASN A 71 14.21 24.97 7.10
N ARG A 72 12.90 25.11 7.35
CA ARG A 72 12.06 24.06 7.94
C ARG A 72 10.81 23.85 7.10
N VAL A 73 10.74 22.71 6.41
CA VAL A 73 9.68 22.41 5.46
C VAL A 73 8.43 21.98 6.20
N LEU A 74 7.34 22.71 5.97
CA LEU A 74 6.01 22.41 6.50
C LEU A 74 5.19 21.61 5.47
N SER A 75 5.23 22.00 4.20
CA SER A 75 4.47 21.34 3.14
C SER A 75 5.21 21.35 1.81
N ILE A 76 5.06 20.27 1.04
CA ILE A 76 5.52 20.16 -0.35
C ILE A 76 4.30 19.94 -1.23
N LYS A 77 4.06 20.84 -2.18
CA LYS A 77 2.97 20.82 -3.16
C LYS A 77 3.51 21.01 -4.56
N VAL A 78 3.72 19.89 -5.25
CA VAL A 78 4.25 19.84 -6.62
C VAL A 78 3.21 19.26 -7.58
N THR A 79 1.93 19.48 -7.30
CA THR A 79 0.81 18.95 -8.08
C THR A 79 0.92 19.33 -9.55
N GLY A 80 0.89 18.35 -10.46
CA GLY A 80 0.87 18.64 -11.90
C GLY A 80 2.21 19.07 -12.51
N PHE A 81 3.33 18.91 -11.81
CA PHE A 81 4.65 19.29 -12.33
C PHE A 81 5.16 18.30 -13.41
N GLY A 82 4.53 17.13 -13.52
CA GLY A 82 4.92 16.10 -14.49
C GLY A 82 6.19 15.35 -14.07
N LEU A 83 6.46 15.27 -12.76
CA LEU A 83 7.67 14.64 -12.21
C LEU A 83 7.74 13.14 -12.51
N LYS A 84 8.90 12.76 -13.02
CA LYS A 84 9.55 11.48 -13.33
C LYS A 84 10.07 10.63 -12.17
N GLY A 85 10.24 9.33 -12.35
CA GLY A 85 11.18 8.52 -11.54
C GLY A 85 10.54 7.90 -10.30
N GLU A 86 11.35 7.36 -9.38
CA GLU A 86 10.81 6.72 -8.19
C GLU A 86 10.18 7.72 -7.22
N PHE A 87 9.40 7.19 -6.28
CA PHE A 87 8.86 8.02 -5.20
C PHE A 87 10.02 8.65 -4.40
N PRO A 88 10.02 9.97 -4.15
CA PRO A 88 11.16 10.67 -3.54
C PRO A 88 11.29 10.35 -2.05
N VAL A 89 12.01 9.27 -1.72
CA VAL A 89 12.26 8.81 -0.32
C VAL A 89 12.95 9.85 0.57
N GLY A 90 13.57 10.87 -0.05
CA GLY A 90 14.19 12.01 0.65
C GLY A 90 13.24 12.72 1.62
N ILE A 91 11.92 12.67 1.40
CA ILE A 91 10.91 13.28 2.28
C ILE A 91 10.99 12.78 3.74
N LYS A 92 11.54 11.59 3.97
CA LYS A 92 11.75 11.04 5.32
C LYS A 92 12.66 11.91 6.19
N GLN A 93 13.54 12.69 5.56
CA GLN A 93 14.50 13.55 6.28
C GLN A 93 13.90 14.91 6.66
N CYS A 94 12.71 15.25 6.16
CA CYS A 94 12.06 16.51 6.52
C CYS A 94 11.59 16.46 7.97
N SER A 95 12.05 17.40 8.81
CA SER A 95 11.90 17.30 10.26
C SER A 95 10.45 17.45 10.74
N VAL A 96 9.65 18.26 10.05
CA VAL A 96 8.29 18.63 10.47
C VAL A 96 7.27 18.65 9.33
N LEU A 97 7.46 17.81 8.30
CA LEU A 97 6.55 17.75 7.17
C LEU A 97 5.12 17.40 7.61
N VAL A 98 4.18 18.30 7.34
CA VAL A 98 2.75 18.16 7.66
C VAL A 98 1.93 17.89 6.39
N GLY A 99 2.32 18.47 5.26
CA GLY A 99 1.61 18.34 3.98
C GLY A 99 2.47 17.80 2.85
N LEU A 100 1.95 16.80 2.12
CA LEU A 100 2.57 16.27 0.93
C LEU A 100 1.54 16.05 -0.18
N GLU A 101 1.63 16.86 -1.23
CA GLU A 101 0.70 16.88 -2.36
C GLU A 101 1.49 16.55 -3.64
N LEU A 102 1.40 15.30 -4.08
CA LEU A 102 2.12 14.75 -5.23
C LEU A 102 1.19 14.39 -6.39
N SER A 103 -0.09 14.70 -6.29
CA SER A 103 -1.13 14.40 -7.28
C SER A 103 -0.75 14.91 -8.69
N ARG A 104 -1.14 14.17 -9.73
CA ARG A 104 -0.89 14.52 -11.15
C ARG A 104 0.62 14.57 -11.54
N ASN A 105 1.49 13.66 -11.05
CA ASN A 105 2.94 13.56 -11.39
C ASN A 105 3.50 12.15 -11.74
N ASN A 106 4.07 11.94 -12.92
CA ASN A 106 4.39 10.63 -13.50
C ASN A 106 5.49 9.70 -12.86
N PHE A 107 5.48 9.39 -11.56
CA PHE A 107 6.45 8.48 -10.88
C PHE A 107 6.41 6.99 -11.37
N SER A 108 7.49 6.19 -11.21
CA SER A 108 7.76 4.84 -11.83
C SER A 108 8.70 3.87 -11.04
N GLY A 109 8.65 2.53 -11.31
CA GLY A 109 9.53 1.41 -10.81
C GLY A 109 9.37 0.05 -11.60
N VAL A 110 10.18 -1.02 -11.38
CA VAL A 110 10.50 -2.13 -12.36
C VAL A 110 9.37 -3.16 -12.73
N LEU A 111 9.39 -3.65 -14.00
CA LEU A 111 8.37 -4.35 -14.86
C LEU A 111 8.80 -5.76 -15.42
N PRO A 112 7.92 -6.51 -16.17
CA PRO A 112 8.23 -6.76 -17.60
C PRO A 112 7.05 -6.79 -18.64
N THR A 113 7.34 -6.18 -19.80
CA THR A 113 6.94 -6.42 -21.22
C THR A 113 5.57 -7.00 -21.61
N ASN A 114 4.71 -6.17 -22.24
CA ASN A 114 4.22 -6.39 -23.61
C ASN A 114 3.45 -5.17 -24.19
N ILE A 115 3.49 -5.09 -25.52
CA ILE A 115 3.24 -3.94 -26.41
C ILE A 115 1.77 -3.47 -26.43
N GLY A 116 1.57 -2.15 -26.47
CA GLY A 116 0.50 -1.52 -27.27
C GLY A 116 -0.58 -0.73 -26.53
N SER A 117 -0.30 0.50 -26.09
CA SER A 117 -1.04 1.71 -26.53
C SER A 117 -0.49 2.95 -25.80
N LEU A 118 -0.41 4.05 -26.54
CA LEU A 118 -0.02 5.37 -26.05
C LEU A 118 -1.08 5.93 -25.11
N LYS A 119 -0.88 5.88 -23.79
CA LYS A 119 -1.31 6.92 -22.85
C LYS A 119 -0.31 7.03 -21.69
N ASN A 120 -0.04 8.27 -21.30
CA ASN A 120 0.92 8.69 -20.29
C ASN A 120 0.62 8.05 -18.93
N ASN A 121 1.54 7.23 -18.42
CA ASN A 121 1.27 6.33 -17.31
C ASN A 121 2.31 6.45 -16.17
N PHE A 122 1.80 6.47 -14.93
CA PHE A 122 2.57 6.30 -13.70
C PHE A 122 2.60 4.80 -13.38
N THR A 123 3.59 4.30 -12.67
CA THR A 123 3.61 2.89 -12.23
C THR A 123 4.40 2.75 -10.92
N GLY A 124 4.26 1.63 -10.20
CA GLY A 124 5.10 1.30 -9.04
C GLY A 124 4.45 1.57 -7.66
N PRO A 125 5.00 0.97 -6.59
CA PRO A 125 4.42 0.99 -5.24
C PRO A 125 4.71 2.25 -4.44
N LEU A 126 3.81 2.53 -3.50
CA LEU A 126 4.06 3.52 -2.44
C LEU A 126 5.09 2.96 -1.45
N PRO A 127 6.13 3.73 -1.08
CA PRO A 127 7.13 3.28 -0.12
C PRO A 127 6.52 3.09 1.28
N PRO A 128 6.74 1.94 1.95
CA PRO A 128 6.26 1.70 3.31
C PRO A 128 6.73 2.74 4.34
N GLU A 129 7.87 3.38 4.08
CA GLU A 129 8.48 4.40 4.93
C GLU A 129 7.59 5.62 5.13
N LEU A 130 6.58 5.84 4.27
CA LEU A 130 5.59 6.91 4.44
C LEU A 130 4.85 6.85 5.77
N VAL A 131 4.66 5.64 6.31
CA VAL A 131 4.02 5.42 7.62
C VAL A 131 4.86 5.99 8.76
N SER A 132 6.17 6.13 8.56
CA SER A 132 7.10 6.64 9.58
C SER A 132 7.11 8.16 9.72
N LEU A 133 6.38 8.90 8.88
CA LEU A 133 6.31 10.36 8.95
C LEU A 133 5.38 10.80 10.11
N PRO A 134 5.93 11.28 11.24
CA PRO A 134 5.18 11.38 12.50
C PRO A 134 4.12 12.50 12.48
N ARG A 135 4.27 13.50 11.61
CA ARG A 135 3.46 14.73 11.59
C ARG A 135 2.62 14.91 10.33
N LEU A 136 2.70 13.98 9.38
CA LEU A 136 2.02 14.10 8.09
C LEU A 136 0.50 14.01 8.30
N THR A 137 -0.26 15.08 8.09
CA THR A 137 -1.73 15.09 8.25
C THR A 137 -2.47 15.38 6.95
N LYS A 138 -1.78 15.89 5.95
CA LYS A 138 -2.33 16.09 4.59
C LYS A 138 -1.48 15.31 3.62
N PHE A 139 -2.11 14.42 2.87
CA PHE A 139 -1.44 13.54 1.93
C PHE A 139 -2.36 13.26 0.76
N SER A 140 -1.88 13.46 -0.47
CA SER A 140 -2.60 13.06 -1.67
C SER A 140 -1.64 12.59 -2.75
N VAL A 141 -1.99 11.44 -3.33
CA VAL A 141 -1.36 10.82 -4.49
C VAL A 141 -2.41 10.46 -5.55
N ALA A 142 -3.55 11.16 -5.52
CA ALA A 142 -4.67 10.91 -6.43
C ALA A 142 -4.32 11.28 -7.88
N PHE A 143 -5.04 10.67 -8.83
CA PHE A 143 -4.86 10.90 -10.26
C PHE A 143 -3.44 10.58 -10.75
N ASN A 144 -2.94 9.46 -10.23
CA ASN A 144 -1.67 8.86 -10.60
C ASN A 144 -1.98 7.45 -11.13
N GLN A 145 -1.01 6.55 -11.21
CA GLN A 145 -1.24 5.15 -11.60
C GLN A 145 -0.31 4.21 -10.83
N LEU A 146 -0.22 4.52 -9.53
CA LEU A 146 0.52 3.73 -8.57
C LEU A 146 -0.07 2.31 -8.52
N THR A 147 0.79 1.34 -8.21
CA THR A 147 0.46 -0.09 -8.20
C THR A 147 0.87 -0.74 -6.89
N GLY A 148 0.19 -1.81 -6.48
CA GLY A 148 0.55 -2.56 -5.27
C GLY A 148 -0.11 -2.04 -4.00
N PRO A 149 0.30 -2.56 -2.83
CA PRO A 149 -0.41 -2.31 -1.58
C PRO A 149 -0.22 -0.88 -1.07
N VAL A 150 -1.30 -0.26 -0.61
CA VAL A 150 -1.26 0.98 0.15
C VAL A 150 -0.64 0.69 1.53
N PRO A 151 0.41 1.44 1.95
CA PRO A 151 0.98 1.30 3.27
C PRO A 151 -0.08 1.54 4.36
N ASN A 152 -0.01 0.78 5.46
CA ASN A 152 -1.01 0.92 6.52
C ASN A 152 -0.81 2.24 7.29
N PHE A 153 -1.57 3.27 6.90
CA PHE A 153 -1.63 4.55 7.60
C PHE A 153 -2.60 4.56 8.79
N ASN A 154 -3.07 3.39 9.26
CA ASN A 154 -4.12 3.27 10.29
C ASN A 154 -5.37 4.09 9.94
N LEU A 155 -5.80 4.04 8.68
CA LEU A 155 -6.97 4.75 8.14
C LEU A 155 -6.91 6.29 8.26
N LYS A 156 -5.71 6.86 8.47
CA LYS A 156 -5.51 8.31 8.59
C LYS A 156 -5.90 9.11 7.34
N PHE A 157 -5.81 8.49 6.17
CA PHE A 157 -6.12 9.10 4.88
C PHE A 157 -7.25 8.32 4.19
N GLY A 158 -8.27 9.03 3.71
CA GLY A 158 -9.41 8.42 3.02
C GLY A 158 -9.09 8.03 1.58
N ARG A 159 -10.01 7.25 0.98
CA ARG A 159 -9.94 6.71 -0.39
C ARG A 159 -9.74 7.80 -1.45
N GLU A 160 -10.26 9.00 -1.22
CA GLU A 160 -10.11 10.17 -2.09
C GLU A 160 -8.65 10.53 -2.37
N ASN A 161 -7.76 10.35 -1.38
CA ASN A 161 -6.33 10.68 -1.48
C ASN A 161 -5.54 9.71 -2.37
N PHE A 162 -6.13 8.54 -2.66
CA PHE A 162 -5.56 7.48 -3.50
C PHE A 162 -6.36 7.27 -4.79
N SER A 163 -7.44 8.04 -4.97
CA SER A 163 -8.37 7.87 -6.09
C SER A 163 -7.71 7.97 -7.45
N SER A 164 -8.31 7.33 -8.45
CA SER A 164 -7.79 7.26 -9.81
C SER A 164 -6.38 6.66 -9.91
N ASN A 165 -6.03 5.69 -9.05
CA ASN A 165 -4.87 4.80 -9.18
C ASN A 165 -5.36 3.35 -9.26
N GLU A 166 -5.61 2.84 -10.46
CA GLU A 166 -6.23 1.51 -10.64
C GLU A 166 -5.40 0.35 -10.10
N GLY A 167 -4.08 0.51 -10.01
CA GLY A 167 -3.19 -0.53 -9.49
C GLY A 167 -3.06 -0.56 -7.97
N LEU A 168 -3.58 0.42 -7.24
CA LEU A 168 -3.49 0.45 -5.78
C LEU A 168 -4.53 -0.47 -5.15
N CYS A 169 -4.09 -1.24 -4.16
CA CYS A 169 -4.94 -2.14 -3.40
C CYS A 169 -4.60 -2.08 -1.90
N GLY A 170 -5.43 -2.68 -1.04
CA GLY A 170 -5.27 -2.58 0.41
C GLY A 170 -5.86 -1.29 0.99
N GLN A 171 -6.24 -1.32 2.26
CA GLN A 171 -7.01 -0.24 2.90
C GLN A 171 -6.33 1.13 2.74
N PRO A 172 -7.04 2.18 2.28
CA PRO A 172 -8.51 2.31 2.13
C PRO A 172 -9.08 1.88 0.76
N MET A 173 -8.24 1.36 -0.14
CA MET A 173 -8.67 0.80 -1.43
C MET A 173 -9.24 -0.61 -1.25
N ASP A 174 -9.65 -1.22 -2.36
CA ASP A 174 -10.15 -2.59 -2.36
C ASP A 174 -9.02 -3.58 -2.02
N PRO A 175 -9.32 -4.75 -1.41
CA PRO A 175 -8.29 -5.72 -1.02
C PRO A 175 -7.41 -6.15 -2.20
N CYS A 176 -6.11 -6.37 -1.94
CA CYS A 176 -5.22 -6.94 -2.95
C CYS A 176 -5.65 -8.38 -3.26
N VAL A 177 -5.75 -8.70 -4.55
CA VAL A 177 -6.09 -10.06 -5.01
C VAL A 177 -4.80 -10.77 -5.40
N ASP A 178 -4.48 -11.84 -4.68
CA ASP A 178 -3.41 -12.75 -5.07
C ASP A 178 -3.95 -13.74 -6.13
N PRO A 179 -3.31 -13.89 -7.31
CA PRO A 179 -3.80 -14.74 -8.39
C PRO A 179 -4.04 -16.22 -8.01
N GLU A 180 -3.38 -16.69 -6.96
CA GLU A 180 -3.48 -18.07 -6.47
C GLU A 180 -4.78 -18.32 -5.65
N GLU A 181 -5.38 -17.28 -5.08
CA GLU A 181 -6.59 -17.41 -4.26
C GLU A 181 -7.84 -17.72 -5.11
N ASP A 182 -7.90 -17.24 -6.35
CA ASP A 182 -9.03 -17.47 -7.27
C ASP A 182 -9.11 -18.94 -7.74
N ILE A 183 -7.96 -19.56 -8.01
CA ILE A 183 -7.89 -20.99 -8.37
C ILE A 183 -8.39 -21.85 -7.20
N ILE A 184 -8.00 -21.49 -5.97
CA ILE A 184 -8.43 -22.19 -4.75
C ILE A 184 -9.93 -21.99 -4.50
N ARG A 185 -10.47 -20.78 -4.70
CA ARG A 185 -11.92 -20.51 -4.59
C ARG A 185 -12.74 -21.29 -5.61
N LEU A 186 -12.31 -21.30 -6.87
CA LEU A 186 -12.94 -22.10 -7.93
C LEU A 186 -12.88 -23.59 -7.61
N GLY A 187 -11.74 -24.08 -7.10
CA GLY A 187 -11.59 -25.46 -6.66
C GLY A 187 -12.56 -25.84 -5.52
N LYS A 188 -12.74 -24.96 -4.52
CA LYS A 188 -13.67 -25.18 -3.41
C LYS A 188 -15.13 -25.21 -3.87
N ILE A 189 -15.53 -24.31 -4.78
CA ILE A 189 -16.88 -24.29 -5.35
C ILE A 189 -17.13 -25.58 -6.16
N GLY A 190 -16.16 -25.99 -6.98
CA GLY A 190 -16.24 -27.23 -7.76
C GLY A 190 -16.41 -28.48 -6.87
N ALA A 191 -15.67 -28.57 -5.78
CA ALA A 191 -15.79 -29.67 -4.82
C ALA A 191 -17.16 -29.71 -4.14
N ALA A 192 -17.73 -28.56 -3.76
CA ALA A 192 -19.04 -28.47 -3.12
C ALA A 192 -20.17 -28.89 -4.06
N VAL A 193 -20.14 -28.43 -5.32
CA VAL A 193 -21.13 -28.82 -6.34
C VAL A 193 -21.04 -30.31 -6.66
N GLY A 194 -19.82 -30.85 -6.78
CA GLY A 194 -19.60 -32.29 -6.97
C GLY A 194 -20.19 -33.13 -5.82
N ALA A 195 -19.92 -32.75 -4.57
CA ALA A 195 -20.45 -33.45 -3.41
C ALA A 195 -21.99 -33.43 -3.36
N ALA A 196 -22.61 -32.28 -3.67
CA ALA A 196 -24.07 -32.14 -3.68
C ALA A 196 -24.78 -33.02 -4.72
N LEU A 197 -24.15 -33.24 -5.89
CA LEU A 197 -24.74 -34.05 -6.96
C LEU A 197 -24.49 -35.56 -6.77
N PHE A 198 -23.30 -35.96 -6.34
CA PHE A 198 -22.90 -37.37 -6.35
C PHE A 198 -23.11 -38.09 -5.02
N ALA A 199 -23.09 -37.40 -3.88
CA ALA A 199 -23.35 -38.04 -2.58
C ALA A 199 -24.77 -38.64 -2.46
N PRO A 200 -25.85 -37.99 -2.96
CA PRO A 200 -27.19 -38.57 -2.92
C PRO A 200 -27.32 -39.82 -3.80
N LEU A 201 -26.66 -39.82 -4.97
CA LEU A 201 -26.64 -40.98 -5.87
C LEU A 201 -25.89 -42.16 -5.26
N GLY A 202 -24.74 -41.90 -4.63
CA GLY A 202 -23.99 -42.93 -3.91
C GLY A 202 -24.82 -43.53 -2.77
N ALA A 203 -25.44 -42.69 -1.94
CA ALA A 203 -26.31 -43.13 -0.85
C ALA A 203 -27.54 -43.92 -1.35
N PHE A 204 -28.13 -43.50 -2.47
CA PHE A 204 -29.26 -44.21 -3.08
C PHE A 204 -28.85 -45.59 -3.61
N LEU A 205 -27.71 -45.69 -4.30
CA LEU A 205 -27.19 -46.96 -4.80
C LEU A 205 -26.86 -47.93 -3.66
N ASP A 206 -26.20 -47.45 -2.61
CA ASP A 206 -25.90 -48.27 -1.42
C ASP A 206 -27.18 -48.75 -0.75
N TRP A 207 -28.17 -47.88 -0.57
CA TRP A 207 -29.49 -48.25 -0.03
C TRP A 207 -30.20 -49.29 -0.91
N PHE A 208 -30.17 -49.12 -2.23
CA PHE A 208 -30.78 -50.05 -3.18
C PHE A 208 -30.10 -51.43 -3.13
N VAL A 209 -28.78 -51.47 -3.09
CA VAL A 209 -27.98 -52.70 -2.95
C VAL A 209 -28.25 -53.39 -1.61
N PHE A 210 -28.26 -52.64 -0.50
CA PHE A 210 -28.56 -53.19 0.82
C PHE A 210 -30.00 -53.72 0.93
N SER A 211 -30.96 -53.01 0.35
CA SER A 211 -32.36 -53.41 0.32
C SER A 211 -32.57 -54.69 -0.50
N GLY A 212 -31.88 -54.81 -1.64
CA GLY A 212 -31.87 -56.04 -2.45
C GLY A 212 -31.24 -57.23 -1.71
N ARG A 213 -30.16 -57.00 -0.93
CA ARG A 213 -29.53 -58.03 -0.11
C ARG A 213 -30.44 -58.53 1.02
N LYS A 214 -31.17 -57.65 1.70
CA LYS A 214 -32.13 -58.02 2.74
C LYS A 214 -33.23 -58.93 2.18
N LYS A 215 -33.83 -58.57 1.04
CA LYS A 215 -34.87 -59.37 0.38
C LYS A 215 -34.38 -60.77 0.00
N LYS A 216 -33.18 -60.88 -0.59
CA LYS A 216 -32.56 -62.18 -0.94
C LYS A 216 -32.26 -63.07 0.27
N GLN A 217 -32.00 -62.48 1.44
CA GLN A 217 -31.74 -63.22 2.68
C GLN A 217 -33.04 -63.66 3.39
N GLU A 218 -34.13 -62.94 3.15
CA GLU A 218 -35.48 -63.30 3.59
C GLU A 218 -36.08 -64.43 2.75
N ASP A 219 -35.96 -64.36 1.42
CA ASP A 219 -36.38 -65.43 0.50
C ASP A 219 -35.65 -66.76 0.76
N ARG A 220 -34.32 -66.70 1.04
CA ARG A 220 -33.55 -67.89 1.41
C ARG A 220 -33.98 -68.50 2.75
N ARG A 221 -34.45 -67.69 3.71
CA ARG A 221 -35.00 -68.21 4.97
C ARG A 221 -36.38 -68.84 4.73
N HIS A 222 -37.26 -68.25 3.93
CA HIS A 222 -38.55 -68.83 3.59
C HIS A 222 -38.44 -70.19 2.87
N HIS A 223 -37.53 -70.35 1.90
CA HIS A 223 -37.28 -71.65 1.29
C HIS A 223 -36.71 -72.68 2.28
N SER A 224 -35.96 -72.27 3.31
CA SER A 224 -35.43 -73.18 4.33
C SER A 224 -36.51 -73.79 5.24
N TRP A 225 -37.62 -73.08 5.49
CA TRP A 225 -38.73 -73.60 6.32
C TRP A 225 -39.66 -74.56 5.57
N ILE A 226 -39.74 -74.47 4.23
CA ILE A 226 -40.58 -75.35 3.41
C ILE A 226 -40.05 -76.79 3.38
N PHE A 227 -38.75 -77.00 3.59
CA PHE A 227 -38.13 -78.34 3.64
C PHE A 227 -38.15 -79.01 5.03
N HIS A 228 -38.81 -78.44 6.04
CA HIS A 228 -38.86 -79.01 7.40
C HIS A 228 -40.26 -79.39 7.90
N ILE A 229 -41.29 -79.34 7.04
CA ILE A 229 -42.69 -79.68 7.40
C ILE A 229 -43.13 -81.02 6.73
N GLY A 230 -42.19 -81.85 6.29
CA GLY A 230 -42.45 -83.04 5.48
C GLY A 230 -41.98 -84.40 6.03
N ASP A 231 -41.50 -84.46 7.27
CA ASP A 231 -41.03 -85.71 7.91
C ASP A 231 -41.78 -85.98 9.24
#